data_AF-A0A1V5UF56-F1
#
_entry.id   AF-A0A1V5UF56-F1
#
_cell.length_a   1.000
_cell.length_b   1.000
_cell.length_c   1.000
_cell.angle_alpha   90.00
_cell.angle_beta   90.00
_cell.angle_gamma   90.00
#
_symmetry.space_group_name_H-M   'P 1'
#
loop_
_entity.id
_entity.type
_entity.pdbx_description
1 polymer ?
#
loop_
_entity_poly.entity_id
_entity_poly.type
_entity_poly.pdbx_seq_one_letter_code
_entity_poly.pdbx_strand_id
1 'polypeptide(L)'
;MLATYEQQRSKYAEFKSFYPQITELFKKLAESNLTEDYYKLKFTGTINAALSMDPSSYILVVPDGEKDAKINAQIVKSAEAVKKMFMKKAKILKGSEALKLDASKYSFVAYGTKEGNSFIKKHMESIPVKIDSNEIELKEKVSGANLRFITCWPNPADSARAIIIYTAVKAEDIAGINSVFHGPTDYVAADGEKVLKSGNYKKSGGKWTLK
;
A
#
# COMPACT_ATOMS: atom_id res chain seq x y z
N MET A 1 -24.40 2.48 11.59
CA MET A 1 -25.66 2.66 12.35
C MET A 1 -26.48 3.83 11.85
N LEU A 2 -25.99 5.08 11.86
CA LEU A 2 -26.75 6.21 11.30
C LEU A 2 -27.09 6.03 9.81
N ALA A 3 -26.10 5.65 8.99
CA ALA A 3 -26.34 5.35 7.58
C ALA A 3 -27.34 4.19 7.37
N THR A 4 -27.35 3.21 8.27
CA THR A 4 -28.29 2.08 8.26
C THR A 4 -29.70 2.52 8.61
N TYR A 5 -29.86 3.41 9.59
CA TYR A 5 -31.13 4.05 9.93
C TYR A 5 -31.69 4.84 8.74
N GLU A 6 -30.86 5.69 8.12
CA GLU A 6 -31.26 6.47 6.94
C GLU A 6 -31.71 5.57 5.77
N GLN A 7 -31.01 4.44 5.54
CA GLN A 7 -31.37 3.47 4.51
C GLN A 7 -32.65 2.67 4.84
N GLN A 8 -33.06 2.61 6.10
CA GLN A 8 -34.20 1.82 6.58
C GLN A 8 -35.33 2.68 7.12
N ARG A 9 -35.41 3.94 6.70
CA ARG A 9 -36.40 4.92 7.19
C ARG A 9 -37.86 4.51 6.93
N SER A 10 -38.11 3.70 5.91
CA SER A 10 -39.42 3.09 5.64
C SER A 10 -39.83 2.04 6.68
N LYS A 11 -38.87 1.40 7.35
CA LYS A 11 -39.07 0.42 8.42
C LYS A 11 -39.03 1.08 9.81
N TYR A 12 -38.22 2.12 9.98
CA TYR A 12 -38.06 2.86 11.22
C TYR A 12 -38.35 4.34 10.98
N ALA A 13 -39.64 4.69 10.96
CA ALA A 13 -40.09 6.06 10.64
C ALA A 13 -39.59 7.10 11.66
N GLU A 14 -39.43 6.69 12.91
CA GLU A 14 -38.91 7.52 13.99
C GLU A 14 -37.65 6.90 14.60
N PHE A 15 -36.69 7.72 15.01
CA PHE A 15 -35.45 7.24 15.63
C PHE A 15 -35.71 6.37 16.87
N LYS A 16 -36.75 6.66 17.65
CA LYS A 16 -37.18 5.86 18.81
C LYS A 16 -37.43 4.40 18.45
N SER A 17 -37.96 4.12 17.25
CA SER A 17 -38.20 2.77 16.76
C SER A 17 -36.92 2.04 16.33
N PHE A 18 -35.85 2.78 16.01
CA PHE A 18 -34.52 2.24 15.69
C PHE A 18 -33.64 2.07 16.94
N TYR A 19 -33.94 2.78 18.03
CA TYR A 19 -33.17 2.76 19.27
C TYR A 19 -32.89 1.34 19.82
N PRO A 20 -33.83 0.37 19.79
CA PRO A 20 -33.56 -1.01 20.20
C PRO A 20 -32.41 -1.68 19.42
N GLN A 21 -32.23 -1.35 18.13
CA GLN A 21 -31.13 -1.89 17.31
C GLN A 21 -29.77 -1.35 17.78
N ILE A 22 -29.75 -0.12 18.28
CA ILE A 22 -28.55 0.50 18.84
C ILE A 22 -28.22 -0.14 20.19
N THR A 23 -29.22 -0.30 21.06
CA THR A 23 -29.01 -0.93 22.38
C THR A 23 -28.59 -2.39 22.25
N GLU A 24 -29.17 -3.14 21.30
CA GLU A 24 -28.79 -4.52 21.04
C GLU A 24 -27.34 -4.61 20.53
N LEU A 25 -26.92 -3.70 19.65
CA LEU A 25 -25.53 -3.63 19.20
C LEU A 25 -24.59 -3.36 20.39
N PHE A 26 -24.89 -2.39 21.24
CA PHE A 26 -24.06 -2.08 22.40
C PHE A 26 -24.01 -3.22 23.41
N LYS A 27 -25.15 -3.88 23.66
CA LYS A 27 -25.22 -5.07 24.50
C LYS A 27 -24.34 -6.19 23.93
N LYS A 28 -24.47 -6.48 22.64
CA LYS A 28 -23.64 -7.47 21.95
C LYS A 28 -22.15 -7.12 22.03
N LEU A 29 -21.78 -5.85 21.86
CA LEU A 29 -20.39 -5.40 22.00
C LEU A 29 -19.87 -5.53 23.43
N ALA A 30 -20.69 -5.19 24.43
CA ALA A 30 -20.34 -5.30 25.85
C ALA A 30 -20.20 -6.76 26.31
N GLU A 31 -21.00 -7.66 25.75
CA GLU A 31 -20.96 -9.11 26.02
C GLU A 31 -19.92 -9.84 25.15
N SER A 32 -19.39 -9.18 24.12
CA SER A 32 -18.34 -9.76 23.27
C SER A 32 -16.97 -9.61 23.95
N ASN A 33 -16.17 -10.68 23.90
CA ASN A 33 -14.73 -10.60 24.20
C ASN A 33 -13.99 -9.92 23.04
N LEU A 34 -14.16 -8.60 22.92
CA LEU A 34 -13.47 -7.77 21.92
C LEU A 34 -12.00 -7.65 22.31
N THR A 35 -11.11 -8.18 21.46
CA THR A 35 -9.67 -8.05 21.64
C THR A 35 -9.18 -6.68 21.18
N GLU A 36 -7.94 -6.30 21.50
CA GLU A 36 -7.32 -5.05 21.02
C GLU A 36 -7.40 -4.89 19.49
N ASP A 37 -7.37 -6.00 18.75
CA ASP A 37 -7.49 -6.00 17.29
C ASP A 37 -8.83 -5.45 16.77
N TYR A 38 -9.90 -5.51 17.58
CA TYR A 38 -11.18 -4.91 17.22
C TYR A 38 -11.09 -3.38 17.15
N TYR A 39 -10.26 -2.78 17.99
CA TYR A 39 -10.09 -1.33 18.09
C TYR A 39 -9.00 -0.78 17.17
N LYS A 40 -8.20 -1.65 16.53
CA LYS A 40 -7.20 -1.24 15.55
C LYS A 40 -7.87 -0.71 14.29
N LEU A 41 -7.64 0.57 13.99
CA LEU A 41 -8.04 1.18 12.73
C LEU A 41 -7.19 0.61 11.60
N LYS A 42 -7.82 -0.16 10.72
CA LYS A 42 -7.16 -0.73 9.53
C LYS A 42 -6.84 0.39 8.54
N PHE A 43 -5.64 0.34 7.97
CA PHE A 43 -5.24 1.16 6.85
C PHE A 43 -6.17 0.91 5.66
N THR A 44 -6.84 1.97 5.22
CA THR A 44 -7.76 1.99 4.08
C THR A 44 -7.49 3.19 3.16
N GLY A 45 -6.38 3.89 3.39
CA GLY A 45 -6.01 5.10 2.66
C GLY A 45 -5.39 4.84 1.28
N THR A 46 -5.02 5.92 0.61
CA THR A 46 -4.33 5.96 -0.68
C THR A 46 -2.80 5.98 -0.49
N ILE A 47 -2.02 6.06 -1.58
CA ILE A 47 -0.56 6.21 -1.49
C ILE A 47 -0.17 7.42 -0.62
N ASN A 48 -0.83 8.58 -0.75
CA ASN A 48 -0.53 9.76 0.09
C ASN A 48 -0.83 9.54 1.56
N ALA A 49 -1.94 8.86 1.87
CA ALA A 49 -2.24 8.51 3.26
C ALA A 49 -1.18 7.57 3.83
N ALA A 50 -0.72 6.60 3.03
CA ALA A 50 0.35 5.68 3.39
C ALA A 50 1.69 6.39 3.61
N LEU A 51 1.97 7.50 2.90
CA LEU A 51 3.19 8.31 3.05
C LEU A 51 3.11 9.35 4.17
N SER A 52 1.89 9.67 4.65
CA SER A 52 1.65 10.67 5.69
C SER A 52 1.67 10.08 7.12
N MET A 53 1.89 8.77 7.27
CA MET A 53 2.05 8.13 8.58
C MET A 53 3.34 8.61 9.28
N ASP A 54 3.48 8.37 10.57
CA ASP A 54 4.66 8.82 11.35
C ASP A 54 5.98 8.36 10.68
N PRO A 55 6.86 9.30 10.30
CA PRO A 55 8.17 9.01 9.71
C PRO A 55 9.05 8.04 10.51
N SER A 56 8.89 7.99 11.84
CA SER A 56 9.64 7.08 12.71
C SER A 56 9.28 5.60 12.52
N SER A 57 8.14 5.35 11.89
CA SER A 57 7.60 4.01 11.66
C SER A 57 8.02 3.40 10.33
N TYR A 58 8.74 4.11 9.45
CA TYR A 58 9.11 3.56 8.15
C TYR A 58 10.46 2.85 8.13
N ILE A 59 10.49 1.80 7.32
CA ILE A 59 11.70 1.24 6.74
C ILE A 59 11.66 1.51 5.23
N LEU A 60 12.70 2.18 4.73
CA LEU A 60 12.98 2.26 3.31
C LEU A 60 13.70 0.98 2.90
N VAL A 61 13.13 0.24 1.96
CA VAL A 61 13.66 -1.03 1.49
C VAL A 61 14.26 -0.82 0.11
N VAL A 62 15.57 -1.05 -0.01
CA VAL A 62 16.30 -0.97 -1.27
C VAL A 62 16.58 -2.36 -1.83
N PRO A 63 16.92 -2.49 -3.13
CA PRO A 63 17.19 -3.80 -3.73
C PRO A 63 18.30 -4.56 -3.02
N ASP A 64 18.22 -5.89 -3.04
CA ASP A 64 19.29 -6.78 -2.58
C ASP A 64 20.50 -6.74 -3.52
N GLY A 65 20.18 -6.57 -4.81
CA GLY A 65 21.10 -6.41 -5.92
C GLY A 65 20.32 -6.54 -7.23
N GLU A 66 20.09 -5.43 -7.93
CA GLU A 66 19.68 -5.48 -9.33
C GLU A 66 20.77 -6.14 -10.19
N LYS A 67 20.38 -6.70 -11.35
CA LYS A 67 21.31 -7.36 -12.28
C LYS A 67 22.50 -6.47 -12.66
N ASP A 68 22.27 -5.17 -12.83
CA ASP A 68 23.30 -4.17 -13.07
C ASP A 68 23.63 -3.41 -11.78
N ALA A 69 24.89 -3.47 -11.35
CA ALA A 69 25.36 -2.86 -10.12
C ALA A 69 25.32 -1.31 -10.13
N LYS A 70 25.49 -0.67 -11.31
CA LYS A 70 25.39 0.79 -11.43
C LYS A 70 23.95 1.24 -11.26
N ILE A 71 23.01 0.56 -11.89
CA ILE A 71 21.58 0.83 -11.74
C ILE A 71 21.14 0.58 -10.31
N ASN A 72 21.59 -0.52 -9.70
CA ASN A 72 21.35 -0.79 -8.28
C ASN A 72 21.79 0.39 -7.39
N ALA A 73 23.01 0.90 -7.60
CA ALA A 73 23.54 2.03 -6.83
C ALA A 73 22.72 3.32 -7.06
N GLN A 74 22.20 3.55 -8.27
CA GLN A 74 21.33 4.71 -8.56
C GLN A 74 19.99 4.63 -7.82
N ILE A 75 19.39 3.44 -7.73
CA ILE A 75 18.14 3.23 -6.97
C ILE A 75 18.39 3.49 -5.48
N VAL A 76 19.47 2.94 -4.91
CA VAL A 76 19.85 3.17 -3.51
C VAL A 76 20.03 4.66 -3.23
N LYS A 77 20.79 5.37 -4.08
CA LYS A 77 20.99 6.81 -3.96
C LYS A 77 19.69 7.61 -4.05
N SER A 78 18.75 7.16 -4.88
CA SER A 78 17.42 7.79 -4.99
C SER A 78 16.61 7.61 -3.69
N ALA A 79 16.62 6.41 -3.11
CA ALA A 79 15.98 6.15 -1.82
C ALA A 79 16.62 6.97 -0.67
N GLU A 80 17.94 7.14 -0.67
CA GLU A 80 18.65 8.02 0.28
C GLU A 80 18.24 9.49 0.13
N ALA A 81 18.05 9.97 -1.10
CA ALA A 81 17.57 11.32 -1.35
C ALA A 81 16.15 11.51 -0.80
N VAL A 82 15.24 10.55 -1.04
CA VAL A 82 13.89 10.54 -0.47
C VAL A 82 13.94 10.52 1.07
N LYS A 83 14.80 9.69 1.67
CA LYS A 83 15.03 9.68 3.12
C LYS A 83 15.39 11.06 3.64
N LYS A 84 16.37 11.72 3.01
CA LYS A 84 16.88 13.03 3.43
C LYS A 84 15.80 14.11 3.37
N MET A 85 14.95 14.07 2.34
CA MET A 85 13.93 15.08 2.11
C MET A 85 12.67 14.85 2.97
N PHE A 86 12.17 13.62 3.01
CA PHE A 86 10.81 13.34 3.52
C PHE A 86 10.77 12.36 4.70
N MET A 87 11.76 11.49 4.87
CA MET A 87 11.71 10.38 5.83
C MET A 87 12.97 10.31 6.70
N LYS A 88 13.38 11.44 7.28
CA LYS A 88 14.68 11.60 7.95
C LYS A 88 14.99 10.56 9.05
N LYS A 89 13.94 10.05 9.72
CA LYS A 89 14.03 9.06 10.81
C LYS A 89 13.97 7.60 10.34
N ALA A 90 13.60 7.35 9.07
CA ALA A 90 13.48 5.99 8.55
C ALA A 90 14.86 5.30 8.46
N LYS A 91 14.89 3.99 8.66
CA LYS A 91 16.08 3.18 8.36
C LYS A 91 16.05 2.76 6.89
N ILE A 92 17.22 2.55 6.29
CA ILE A 92 17.34 1.90 4.98
C ILE A 92 17.87 0.49 5.21
N LEU A 93 17.22 -0.50 4.61
CA LEU A 93 17.62 -1.90 4.64
C LEU A 93 17.51 -2.52 3.25
N LYS A 94 18.29 -3.56 2.96
CA LYS A 94 18.06 -4.39 1.78
C LYS A 94 16.80 -5.24 1.94
N GLY A 95 16.21 -5.68 0.83
CA GLY A 95 15.01 -6.52 0.83
C GLY A 95 15.09 -7.72 1.78
N SER A 96 16.18 -8.47 1.71
CA SER A 96 16.45 -9.67 2.50
C SER A 96 16.65 -9.40 3.99
N GLU A 97 17.08 -8.20 4.36
CA GLU A 97 17.19 -7.75 5.74
C GLU A 97 15.85 -7.28 6.29
N ALA A 98 15.09 -6.52 5.50
CA ALA A 98 13.75 -6.06 5.86
C ALA A 98 12.80 -7.23 6.12
N LEU A 99 12.93 -8.32 5.36
CA LEU A 99 12.15 -9.56 5.56
C LEU A 99 12.40 -10.28 6.89
N LYS A 100 13.50 -9.97 7.59
CA LYS A 100 13.84 -10.55 8.91
C LYS A 100 13.29 -9.73 10.08
N LEU A 101 12.76 -8.54 9.82
CA LEU A 101 12.18 -7.70 10.87
C LEU A 101 10.84 -8.25 11.34
N ASP A 102 10.49 -7.90 12.57
CA ASP A 102 9.11 -7.91 13.02
C ASP A 102 8.33 -6.80 12.28
N ALA A 103 7.73 -7.19 11.15
CA ALA A 103 7.03 -6.28 10.26
C ALA A 103 5.80 -5.62 10.90
N SER A 104 5.26 -6.14 12.01
CA SER A 104 4.12 -5.54 12.72
C SER A 104 4.43 -4.16 13.31
N LYS A 105 5.72 -3.80 13.42
CA LYS A 105 6.20 -2.53 13.99
C LYS A 105 6.42 -1.43 12.96
N TYR A 106 6.33 -1.74 11.66
CA TYR A 106 6.80 -0.83 10.62
C TYR A 106 5.84 -0.71 9.44
N SER A 107 5.81 0.48 8.86
CA SER A 107 5.38 0.70 7.48
C SER A 107 6.61 0.60 6.56
N PHE A 108 6.41 0.26 5.30
CA PHE A 108 7.51 0.02 4.37
C PHE A 108 7.38 0.87 3.11
N VAL A 109 8.52 1.32 2.60
CA VAL A 109 8.61 1.97 1.28
C VAL A 109 9.71 1.26 0.51
N ALA A 110 9.33 0.42 -0.44
CA ALA A 110 10.24 -0.45 -1.16
C ALA A 110 10.51 0.04 -2.58
N TYR A 111 11.77 -0.01 -2.99
CA TYR A 111 12.25 0.31 -4.34
C TYR A 111 12.97 -0.90 -4.94
N GLY A 112 12.72 -1.20 -6.21
CA GLY A 112 13.39 -2.30 -6.91
C GLY A 112 12.49 -3.02 -7.90
N THR A 113 13.09 -3.83 -8.75
CA THR A 113 12.35 -4.79 -9.58
C THR A 113 11.91 -5.97 -8.72
N LYS A 114 11.02 -6.81 -9.24
CA LYS A 114 10.60 -8.05 -8.58
C LYS A 114 11.78 -9.02 -8.44
N GLU A 115 12.73 -8.98 -9.36
CA GLU A 115 13.90 -9.84 -9.41
C GLU A 115 15.03 -9.32 -8.49
N GLY A 116 15.21 -8.00 -8.43
CA GLY A 116 16.29 -7.35 -7.67
C GLY A 116 15.99 -7.06 -6.20
N ASN A 117 14.72 -7.10 -5.78
CA ASN A 117 14.32 -6.85 -4.40
C ASN A 117 13.42 -7.97 -3.84
N SER A 118 13.95 -8.79 -2.93
CA SER A 118 13.23 -9.92 -2.35
C SER A 118 12.01 -9.53 -1.52
N PHE A 119 12.00 -8.33 -0.91
CA PHE A 119 10.84 -7.82 -0.20
C PHE A 119 9.69 -7.52 -1.17
N ILE A 120 9.98 -6.83 -2.28
CA ILE A 120 9.00 -6.58 -3.34
C ILE A 120 8.48 -7.89 -3.90
N LYS A 121 9.39 -8.84 -4.21
CA LYS A 121 9.02 -10.17 -4.71
C LYS A 121 7.96 -10.84 -3.84
N LYS A 122 8.20 -10.91 -2.53
CA LYS A 122 7.27 -11.53 -1.56
C LYS A 122 5.93 -10.80 -1.49
N HIS A 123 5.94 -9.49 -1.36
CA HIS A 123 4.70 -8.74 -1.10
C HIS A 123 3.83 -8.56 -2.36
N MET A 124 4.44 -8.51 -3.54
CA MET A 124 3.73 -8.44 -4.82
C MET A 124 2.87 -9.68 -5.10
N GLU A 125 3.17 -10.85 -4.52
CA GLU A 125 2.34 -12.05 -4.67
C GLU A 125 0.90 -11.86 -4.15
N SER A 126 0.70 -10.95 -3.21
CA SER A 126 -0.61 -10.65 -2.63
C SER A 126 -1.35 -9.50 -3.32
N ILE A 127 -0.67 -8.77 -4.20
CA ILE A 127 -1.22 -7.61 -4.90
C ILE A 127 -1.73 -8.09 -6.25
N PRO A 128 -2.98 -7.77 -6.64
CA PRO A 128 -3.58 -8.28 -7.86
C PRO A 128 -3.08 -7.50 -9.08
N VAL A 129 -1.81 -7.69 -9.41
CA VAL A 129 -1.12 -7.11 -10.57
C VAL A 129 -0.11 -8.12 -11.09
N LYS A 130 0.03 -8.24 -12.40
CA LYS A 130 1.15 -8.95 -13.02
C LYS A 130 2.05 -7.95 -13.72
N ILE A 131 3.34 -8.14 -13.58
CA ILE A 131 4.36 -7.35 -14.24
C ILE A 131 5.19 -8.35 -15.03
N ASP A 132 5.10 -8.26 -16.35
CA ASP A 132 5.86 -9.06 -17.29
C ASP A 132 6.87 -8.17 -18.05
N SER A 133 7.62 -8.74 -18.98
CA SER A 133 8.76 -8.06 -19.63
C SER A 133 8.42 -6.78 -20.40
N ASN A 134 7.16 -6.56 -20.79
CA ASN A 134 6.71 -5.38 -21.56
C ASN A 134 5.33 -4.86 -21.15
N GLU A 135 4.73 -5.40 -20.09
CA GLU A 135 3.33 -5.12 -19.74
C GLU A 135 3.12 -5.10 -18.23
N ILE A 136 2.20 -4.24 -17.79
CA ILE A 136 1.60 -4.28 -16.46
C ILE A 136 0.13 -4.67 -16.63
N GLU A 137 -0.26 -5.83 -16.13
CA GLU A 137 -1.63 -6.35 -16.17
C GLU A 137 -2.31 -6.11 -14.82
N LEU A 138 -3.33 -5.23 -14.84
CA LEU A 138 -4.29 -5.07 -13.75
C LEU A 138 -5.58 -5.79 -14.16
N LYS A 139 -6.71 -5.06 -14.24
CA LYS A 139 -7.91 -5.52 -14.95
C LYS A 139 -7.75 -5.41 -16.47
N GLU A 140 -6.94 -4.45 -16.88
CA GLU A 140 -6.58 -4.17 -18.27
C GLU A 140 -5.05 -4.21 -18.36
N LYS A 141 -4.56 -4.54 -19.56
CA LYS A 141 -3.12 -4.51 -19.86
C LYS A 141 -2.69 -3.08 -20.18
N VAL A 142 -1.55 -2.70 -19.61
CA VAL A 142 -0.87 -1.44 -19.87
C VAL A 142 0.48 -1.78 -20.49
N SER A 143 0.71 -1.30 -21.71
CA SER A 143 1.97 -1.49 -22.45
C SER A 143 2.69 -0.15 -22.58
N GLY A 144 4.03 -0.19 -22.64
CA GLY A 144 4.87 1.01 -22.71
C GLY A 144 6.35 0.65 -22.76
N ALA A 145 7.21 1.64 -22.98
CA ALA A 145 8.65 1.43 -23.10
C ALA A 145 9.39 1.50 -21.76
N ASN A 146 8.89 2.32 -20.83
CA ASN A 146 9.49 2.68 -19.55
C ASN A 146 8.47 2.44 -18.42
N LEU A 147 7.91 1.23 -18.39
CA LEU A 147 6.79 0.89 -17.52
C LEU A 147 7.17 0.90 -16.04
N ARG A 148 6.48 1.74 -15.28
CA ARG A 148 6.60 1.92 -13.83
C ARG A 148 5.28 1.60 -13.15
N PHE A 149 5.36 1.03 -11.95
CA PHE A 149 4.20 0.74 -11.12
C PHE A 149 4.44 1.21 -9.68
N ILE A 150 3.51 2.00 -9.17
CA ILE A 150 3.51 2.50 -7.79
C ILE A 150 2.21 2.06 -7.14
N THR A 151 2.29 1.40 -5.98
CA THR A 151 1.10 0.97 -5.25
C THR A 151 1.29 1.07 -3.75
N CYS A 152 0.19 1.29 -3.03
CA CYS A 152 0.13 1.02 -1.60
C CYS A 152 -0.74 -0.21 -1.30
N TRP A 153 -0.44 -0.89 -0.20
CA TRP A 153 -1.14 -2.07 0.28
C TRP A 153 -1.11 -2.12 1.81
N PRO A 154 -2.11 -2.69 2.50
CA PRO A 154 -2.01 -2.94 3.94
C PRO A 154 -0.83 -3.87 4.24
N ASN A 155 -0.09 -3.59 5.30
CA ASN A 155 0.95 -4.49 5.76
C ASN A 155 0.31 -5.80 6.27
N PRO A 156 0.67 -6.98 5.72
CA PRO A 156 0.09 -8.26 6.15
C PRO A 156 0.35 -8.61 7.62
N ALA A 157 1.42 -8.07 8.23
CA ALA A 157 1.76 -8.31 9.64
C ALA A 157 1.01 -7.37 10.60
N ASP A 158 0.58 -6.20 10.14
CA ASP A 158 -0.27 -5.28 10.90
C ASP A 158 -1.09 -4.42 9.93
N SER A 159 -2.39 -4.69 9.86
CA SER A 159 -3.29 -4.01 8.93
C SER A 159 -3.47 -2.51 9.23
N ALA A 160 -3.03 -1.99 10.38
CA ALA A 160 -2.99 -0.56 10.66
C ALA A 160 -1.82 0.15 9.97
N ARG A 161 -0.89 -0.61 9.36
CA ARG A 161 0.30 -0.11 8.67
C ARG A 161 0.22 -0.35 7.17
N ALA A 162 1.12 0.30 6.43
CA ALA A 162 1.13 0.26 4.98
C ALA A 162 2.48 -0.20 4.41
N ILE A 163 2.41 -0.82 3.24
CA ILE A 163 3.53 -1.07 2.36
C ILE A 163 3.30 -0.23 1.10
N ILE A 164 4.28 0.59 0.73
CA ILE A 164 4.35 1.26 -0.56
C ILE A 164 5.43 0.58 -1.40
N ILE A 165 5.10 0.24 -2.64
CA ILE A 165 6.03 -0.38 -3.60
C ILE A 165 6.19 0.57 -4.77
N TYR A 166 7.44 0.93 -5.05
CA TYR A 166 7.91 1.61 -6.24
C TYR A 166 8.70 0.60 -7.08
N THR A 167 8.09 0.09 -8.13
CA THR A 167 8.69 -0.94 -8.98
C THR A 167 8.53 -0.59 -10.45
N ALA A 168 9.22 -1.33 -11.31
CA ALA A 168 9.17 -1.15 -12.75
C ALA A 168 9.48 -2.48 -13.44
N VAL A 169 9.15 -2.56 -14.72
CA VAL A 169 9.50 -3.70 -15.56
C VAL A 169 11.02 -3.83 -15.70
N LYS A 170 11.72 -2.70 -15.83
CA LYS A 170 13.19 -2.66 -15.93
C LYS A 170 13.77 -1.82 -14.80
N ALA A 171 14.95 -2.21 -14.33
CA ALA A 171 15.59 -1.56 -13.19
C ALA A 171 15.96 -0.09 -13.47
N GLU A 172 16.32 0.23 -14.72
CA GLU A 172 16.66 1.58 -15.19
C GLU A 172 15.52 2.57 -14.92
N ASP A 173 14.28 2.09 -15.00
CA ASP A 173 13.08 2.92 -14.88
C ASP A 173 12.72 3.24 -13.43
N ILE A 174 13.41 2.66 -12.44
CA ILE A 174 13.12 2.89 -11.02
C ILE A 174 13.77 4.19 -10.52
N ALA A 175 14.95 4.53 -11.03
CA ALA A 175 15.58 5.79 -10.68
C ALA A 175 14.67 6.96 -11.14
N GLY A 176 14.37 7.86 -10.20
CA GLY A 176 13.45 8.98 -10.46
C GLY A 176 11.97 8.62 -10.48
N ILE A 177 11.56 7.38 -10.17
CA ILE A 177 10.15 6.95 -10.17
C ILE A 177 9.23 7.83 -9.29
N ASN A 178 9.76 8.50 -8.26
CA ASN A 178 9.01 9.44 -7.44
C ASN A 178 8.56 10.72 -8.19
N SER A 179 9.04 10.99 -9.41
CA SER A 179 8.56 12.11 -10.24
C SER A 179 7.22 11.84 -10.92
N VAL A 180 6.82 10.57 -11.05
CA VAL A 180 5.49 10.19 -11.56
C VAL A 180 4.43 10.79 -10.64
N PHE A 181 3.38 11.41 -11.18
CA PHE A 181 2.29 11.89 -10.34
C PHE A 181 1.55 10.70 -9.68
N HIS A 182 1.75 10.54 -8.37
CA HIS A 182 1.16 9.50 -7.54
C HIS A 182 0.57 10.11 -6.26
N GLY A 183 -0.21 9.34 -5.51
CA GLY A 183 -0.68 9.77 -4.19
C GLY A 183 -2.20 9.72 -3.96
N PRO A 184 -3.03 10.36 -4.81
CA PRO A 184 -4.48 10.40 -4.62
C PRO A 184 -5.20 9.06 -4.81
N THR A 185 -4.50 8.05 -5.33
CA THR A 185 -5.03 6.72 -5.64
C THR A 185 -4.22 5.63 -4.94
N ASP A 186 -4.74 4.40 -4.90
CA ASP A 186 -4.04 3.27 -4.31
C ASP A 186 -2.93 2.71 -5.20
N TYR A 187 -3.07 2.84 -6.53
CA TYR A 187 -2.05 2.44 -7.49
C TYR A 187 -1.95 3.41 -8.68
N VAL A 188 -0.81 3.36 -9.36
CA VAL A 188 -0.48 4.08 -10.59
C VAL A 188 0.39 3.19 -11.48
N ALA A 189 0.03 3.04 -12.76
CA ALA A 189 0.88 2.52 -13.82
C ALA A 189 1.22 3.65 -14.78
N ALA A 190 2.50 3.80 -15.11
CA ALA A 190 3.02 4.89 -15.92
C ALA A 190 4.02 4.38 -16.96
N ASP A 191 4.21 5.15 -18.02
CA ASP A 191 5.30 5.01 -19.00
C ASP A 191 6.19 6.26 -18.90
N GLY A 192 7.37 6.09 -18.30
CA GLY A 192 8.19 7.22 -17.87
C GLY A 192 7.48 8.04 -16.80
N GLU A 193 7.23 9.32 -17.04
CA GLU A 193 6.46 10.18 -16.13
C GLU A 193 4.96 10.24 -16.46
N LYS A 194 4.57 9.73 -17.62
CA LYS A 194 3.19 9.78 -18.10
C LYS A 194 2.36 8.71 -17.42
N VAL A 195 1.42 9.12 -16.57
CA VAL A 195 0.43 8.21 -15.99
C VAL A 195 -0.46 7.65 -17.10
N LEU A 196 -0.46 6.32 -17.24
CA LEU A 196 -1.33 5.60 -18.18
C LEU A 196 -2.60 5.11 -17.50
N LYS A 197 -2.48 4.70 -16.23
CA LYS A 197 -3.60 4.24 -15.41
C LYS A 197 -3.38 4.61 -13.95
N SER A 198 -4.45 4.97 -13.26
CA SER A 198 -4.46 5.08 -11.80
C SER A 198 -5.82 4.66 -11.27
N GLY A 199 -5.88 4.22 -10.02
CA GLY A 199 -7.14 3.76 -9.44
C GLY A 199 -7.03 3.28 -8.01
N ASN A 200 -8.19 2.91 -7.47
CA ASN A 200 -8.34 2.40 -6.12
C ASN A 200 -8.76 0.93 -6.16
N TYR A 201 -8.26 0.14 -5.22
CA TYR A 201 -8.72 -1.21 -4.99
C TYR A 201 -10.12 -1.17 -4.35
N LYS A 202 -10.90 -2.23 -4.56
CA LYS A 202 -12.13 -2.49 -3.80
C LYS A 202 -11.75 -3.00 -2.42
N LYS A 203 -12.12 -2.26 -1.38
CA LYS A 203 -11.79 -2.52 0.03
C LYS A 203 -13.04 -3.02 0.76
N SER A 204 -13.06 -4.29 1.17
CA SER A 204 -14.20 -4.89 1.87
C SER A 204 -13.75 -5.91 2.91
N GLY A 205 -14.19 -5.75 4.16
CA GLY A 205 -13.85 -6.68 5.25
C GLY A 205 -12.34 -6.81 5.52
N GLY A 206 -11.55 -5.77 5.20
CA GLY A 206 -10.08 -5.80 5.28
C GLY A 206 -9.39 -6.49 4.09
N LYS A 207 -10.14 -7.03 3.12
CA LYS A 207 -9.60 -7.55 1.87
C LYS A 207 -9.60 -6.46 0.79
N TRP A 208 -8.52 -6.40 0.04
CA TRP A 208 -8.34 -5.49 -1.08
C TRP A 208 -8.32 -6.30 -2.37
N THR A 209 -9.06 -5.86 -3.37
CA THR A 209 -9.23 -6.56 -4.67
C THR A 209 -9.26 -5.56 -5.81
N LEU A 210 -9.00 -5.98 -7.05
CA LEU A 210 -9.22 -5.09 -8.21
C LEU A 210 -10.71 -4.74 -8.34
N LYS A 211 -10.98 -3.50 -8.72
CA LYS A 211 -12.34 -2.99 -9.01
C LYS A 211 -12.76 -3.32 -10.45
#